data_AF-A0A6H9WPX6-F1
#
_entry.id   AF-A0A6H9WPX6-F1
#
_cell.length_a   1.000
_cell.length_b   1.000
_cell.length_c   1.000
_cell.angle_alpha   90.00
_cell.angle_beta   90.00
_cell.angle_gamma   90.00
#
_symmetry.space_group_name_H-M   'P 1'
#
loop_
_entity.id
_entity.type
_entity.pdbx_description
1 polymer ?
#
loop_
_entity_poly.entity_id
_entity_poly.type
_entity_poly.pdbx_seq_one_letter_code
_entity_poly.pdbx_strand_id
1 'polypeptide(L)'
;MTGMNLLDIPETRLDAEPEVVDDLNNLPDDQRAVEAIAAKHPASSLAWAALADAAYREGNIIGAYAYARVGYHRGLDALRKAGWRGQGPVPWSHEPNRGVLRAFYALRRSAEQIGEVPEVERISDLLRDADPSASDAIEAELSRRASNDAGAAEVGADADGAR
;
A
#
# COMPACT_ATOMS: atom_id res chain seq x y z
N MET A 1 -14.20 0.02 30.18
CA MET A 1 -13.33 -0.71 29.23
C MET A 1 -11.97 -0.06 29.27
N THR A 2 -10.97 -0.81 29.72
CA THR A 2 -9.64 -0.31 30.05
C THR A 2 -8.94 0.15 28.78
N GLY A 3 -8.74 1.47 28.63
CA GLY A 3 -7.82 2.01 27.65
C GLY A 3 -6.41 1.59 28.05
N MET A 4 -5.95 0.46 27.52
CA MET A 4 -4.54 0.09 27.61
C MET A 4 -3.76 1.11 26.80
N ASN A 5 -2.84 1.81 27.47
CA ASN A 5 -1.97 2.78 26.88
C ASN A 5 -1.13 2.07 25.81
N LEU A 6 -1.28 2.44 24.53
CA LEU A 6 -0.52 1.84 23.42
C LEU A 6 1.01 1.93 23.61
N LEU A 7 1.46 2.78 24.53
CA LEU A 7 2.86 2.99 24.89
C LEU A 7 3.56 1.75 25.49
N ASP A 8 2.81 0.78 26.01
CA ASP A 8 3.40 -0.43 26.62
C ASP A 8 3.46 -1.63 25.65
N ILE A 9 2.92 -1.50 24.43
CA ILE A 9 2.94 -2.57 23.42
C ILE A 9 4.16 -2.34 22.52
N PRO A 10 5.08 -3.30 22.40
CA PRO A 10 6.26 -3.13 21.56
C PRO A 10 5.87 -2.97 20.09
N GLU A 11 6.63 -2.14 19.37
CA GLU A 11 6.49 -1.98 17.93
C GLU A 11 6.71 -3.32 17.21
N THR A 12 5.90 -3.59 16.19
CA THR A 12 6.15 -4.70 15.27
C THR A 12 6.95 -4.20 14.06
N ARG A 13 8.03 -4.91 13.73
CA ARG A 13 8.91 -4.61 12.60
C ARG A 13 9.06 -5.85 11.73
N LEU A 14 8.75 -5.70 10.44
CA LEU A 14 8.87 -6.79 9.46
C LEU A 14 10.29 -6.90 8.90
N ASP A 15 10.61 -8.08 8.39
CA ASP A 15 11.84 -8.33 7.62
C ASP A 15 11.73 -7.69 6.24
N ALA A 16 12.87 -7.23 5.70
CA ALA A 16 12.91 -6.63 4.36
C ALA A 16 12.66 -7.67 3.26
N GLU A 17 12.03 -7.23 2.16
CA GLU A 17 11.77 -8.02 0.96
C GLU A 17 12.56 -7.45 -0.24
N PRO A 18 13.91 -7.57 -0.25
CA PRO A 18 14.75 -6.87 -1.24
C PRO A 18 14.42 -7.25 -2.69
N GLU A 19 14.06 -8.50 -2.96
CA GLU A 19 13.68 -8.94 -4.32
C GLU A 19 12.36 -8.31 -4.79
N VAL A 20 11.40 -8.09 -3.90
CA VAL A 20 10.14 -7.42 -4.23
C VAL A 20 10.39 -5.94 -4.53
N VAL A 21 11.22 -5.30 -3.70
CA VAL A 21 11.61 -3.89 -3.89
C VAL A 21 12.38 -3.70 -5.19
N ASP A 22 13.30 -4.62 -5.51
CA ASP A 22 14.06 -4.59 -6.76
C ASP A 22 13.16 -4.74 -7.99
N ASP A 23 12.25 -5.72 -7.98
CA ASP A 23 11.28 -5.90 -9.08
C ASP A 23 10.40 -4.66 -9.26
N LEU A 24 9.89 -4.06 -8.16
CA LEU A 24 9.02 -2.87 -8.23
C LEU A 24 9.74 -1.61 -8.70
N ASN A 25 11.06 -1.50 -8.46
CA ASN A 25 11.84 -0.33 -8.87
C ASN A 25 12.34 -0.43 -10.33
N ASN A 26 12.52 -1.64 -10.85
CA ASN A 26 13.20 -1.86 -12.13
C ASN A 26 12.27 -2.38 -13.24
N LEU A 27 11.04 -2.79 -12.93
CA LEU A 27 10.06 -3.22 -13.92
C LEU A 27 9.02 -2.11 -14.19
N PRO A 28 8.34 -2.17 -15.35
CA PRO A 28 7.23 -1.26 -15.63
C PRO A 28 6.17 -1.29 -14.52
N ASP A 29 5.49 -0.16 -14.34
CA ASP A 29 4.57 0.05 -13.24
C ASP A 29 3.08 -0.04 -13.64
N ASP A 30 2.80 -0.42 -14.89
CA ASP A 30 1.45 -0.70 -15.38
C ASP A 30 0.85 -1.95 -14.72
N GLN A 31 -0.49 -2.07 -14.71
CA GLN A 31 -1.16 -3.15 -13.99
C GLN A 31 -0.64 -4.53 -14.41
N ARG A 32 -0.40 -4.77 -15.71
CA ARG A 32 0.02 -6.08 -16.21
C ARG A 32 1.42 -6.46 -15.72
N ALA A 33 2.35 -5.52 -15.71
CA ALA A 33 3.69 -5.77 -15.18
C ALA A 33 3.65 -6.06 -13.67
N VAL A 34 2.87 -5.28 -12.91
CA VAL A 34 2.75 -5.48 -11.45
C VAL A 34 1.99 -6.77 -11.09
N GLU A 35 1.05 -7.22 -11.93
CA GLU A 35 0.41 -8.55 -11.80
C GLU A 35 1.46 -9.68 -11.83
N ALA A 36 2.45 -9.60 -12.73
CA ALA A 36 3.52 -10.59 -12.81
C ALA A 36 4.40 -10.57 -11.56
N ILE A 37 4.66 -9.40 -10.97
CA ILE A 37 5.39 -9.25 -9.71
C ILE A 37 4.60 -9.88 -8.56
N ALA A 38 3.30 -9.60 -8.44
CA ALA A 38 2.44 -10.19 -7.41
C ALA A 38 2.34 -11.72 -7.56
N ALA A 39 2.32 -12.23 -8.79
CA ALA A 39 2.36 -13.67 -9.05
C ALA A 39 3.70 -14.33 -8.68
N LYS A 40 4.82 -13.62 -8.89
CA LYS A 40 6.16 -14.05 -8.46
C LYS A 40 6.31 -14.02 -6.94
N HIS A 41 5.69 -13.05 -6.27
CA HIS A 41 5.78 -12.82 -4.81
C HIS A 41 4.42 -12.88 -4.11
N PRO A 42 3.69 -14.02 -4.16
CA PRO A 42 2.29 -14.10 -3.73
C PRO A 42 2.07 -13.91 -2.23
N ALA A 43 3.14 -14.00 -1.42
CA ALA A 43 3.12 -13.76 0.02
C ALA A 43 3.42 -12.30 0.41
N SER A 44 3.91 -11.46 -0.51
CA SER A 44 4.31 -10.08 -0.21
C SER A 44 3.11 -9.14 -0.17
N SER A 45 2.86 -8.52 0.98
CA SER A 45 1.86 -7.47 1.10
C SER A 45 2.19 -6.25 0.21
N LEU A 46 3.49 -5.95 0.05
CA LEU A 46 3.97 -4.84 -0.77
C LEU A 46 3.62 -5.04 -2.26
N ALA A 47 3.84 -6.24 -2.81
CA ALA A 47 3.52 -6.55 -4.21
C ALA A 47 2.01 -6.40 -4.48
N TRP A 48 1.16 -6.88 -3.57
CA TRP A 48 -0.30 -6.72 -3.68
C TRP A 48 -0.77 -5.27 -3.51
N ALA A 49 -0.12 -4.49 -2.64
CA ALA A 49 -0.41 -3.07 -2.50
C ALA A 49 -0.07 -2.29 -3.77
N ALA A 50 1.09 -2.57 -4.38
CA ALA A 50 1.48 -1.97 -5.66
C ALA A 50 0.50 -2.34 -6.78
N LEU A 51 0.04 -3.59 -6.83
CA LEU A 51 -0.98 -4.01 -7.80
C LEU A 51 -2.31 -3.28 -7.60
N ALA A 52 -2.71 -3.09 -6.34
CA ALA A 52 -3.89 -2.30 -6.02
C ALA A 52 -3.74 -0.84 -6.46
N ASP A 53 -2.55 -0.24 -6.32
CA ASP A 53 -2.23 1.11 -6.82
C ASP A 53 -2.32 1.21 -8.35
N ALA A 54 -1.74 0.24 -9.06
CA ALA A 54 -1.81 0.19 -10.51
C ALA A 54 -3.27 0.09 -11.00
N ALA A 55 -4.03 -0.86 -10.46
CA ALA A 55 -5.44 -1.03 -10.81
C ALA A 55 -6.29 0.20 -10.49
N TYR A 56 -6.02 0.88 -9.37
CA TYR A 56 -6.74 2.11 -9.00
C TYR A 56 -6.48 3.24 -10.00
N ARG A 57 -5.22 3.46 -10.40
CA ARG A 57 -4.86 4.48 -11.41
C ARG A 57 -5.53 4.22 -12.76
N GLU A 58 -5.70 2.95 -13.14
CA GLU A 58 -6.39 2.55 -14.37
C GLU A 58 -7.93 2.60 -14.26
N GLY A 59 -8.47 3.01 -13.12
CA GLY A 59 -9.92 3.09 -12.88
C GLY A 59 -10.59 1.74 -12.59
N ASN A 60 -9.82 0.65 -12.45
CA ASN A 60 -10.31 -0.66 -12.05
C ASN A 60 -10.48 -0.73 -10.53
N ILE A 61 -11.48 -0.01 -10.01
CA ILE A 61 -11.73 0.13 -8.57
C ILE A 61 -12.03 -1.22 -7.89
N ILE A 62 -12.83 -2.07 -8.54
CA ILE A 62 -13.16 -3.40 -8.00
C ILE A 62 -11.92 -4.29 -7.93
N GLY A 63 -11.06 -4.26 -8.97
CA GLY A 63 -9.77 -4.93 -8.95
C GLY A 63 -8.87 -4.40 -7.84
N ALA A 64 -8.72 -3.08 -7.74
CA ALA A 64 -7.93 -2.43 -6.69
C ALA A 64 -8.36 -2.85 -5.29
N TYR A 65 -9.67 -2.88 -5.03
CA TYR A 65 -10.25 -3.35 -3.78
C TYR A 65 -9.93 -4.82 -3.50
N ALA A 66 -10.09 -5.70 -4.49
CA ALA A 66 -9.79 -7.12 -4.37
C ALA A 66 -8.29 -7.37 -4.10
N TYR A 67 -7.41 -6.71 -4.85
CA TYR A 67 -5.96 -6.82 -4.68
C TYR A 67 -5.50 -6.27 -3.33
N ALA A 68 -6.02 -5.10 -2.91
CA ALA A 68 -5.72 -4.52 -1.61
C ALA A 68 -6.16 -5.44 -0.47
N ARG A 69 -7.31 -6.13 -0.61
CA ARG A 69 -7.75 -7.11 0.37
C ARG A 69 -6.80 -8.31 0.49
N VAL A 70 -6.25 -8.80 -0.63
CA VAL A 70 -5.21 -9.83 -0.57
C VAL A 70 -3.97 -9.30 0.15
N GLY A 71 -3.51 -8.09 -0.20
CA GLY A 71 -2.39 -7.43 0.47
C GLY A 71 -2.60 -7.24 1.96
N TYR A 72 -3.82 -6.84 2.37
CA TYR A 72 -4.24 -6.71 3.76
C TYR A 72 -4.08 -8.05 4.50
N HIS A 73 -4.57 -9.15 3.94
CA HIS A 73 -4.45 -10.47 4.58
C HIS A 73 -2.99 -10.93 4.68
N ARG A 74 -2.20 -10.80 3.60
CA ARG A 74 -0.77 -11.13 3.61
C ARG A 74 0.00 -10.32 4.64
N GLY A 75 -0.31 -9.03 4.75
CA GLY A 75 0.30 -8.14 5.72
C GLY A 75 -0.05 -8.53 7.17
N LEU A 76 -1.32 -8.85 7.44
CA LEU A 76 -1.72 -9.34 8.76
C LEU A 76 -1.04 -10.65 9.12
N ASP A 77 -0.86 -11.56 8.17
CA ASP A 77 -0.15 -12.82 8.40
C ASP A 77 1.34 -12.57 8.73
N ALA A 78 2.00 -11.67 8.00
CA ALA A 78 3.37 -11.25 8.27
C ALA A 78 3.51 -10.60 9.66
N LEU A 79 2.60 -9.68 10.01
CA LEU A 79 2.58 -9.04 11.33
C LEU A 79 2.38 -10.08 12.46
N ARG A 80 1.45 -11.03 12.30
CA ARG A 80 1.21 -12.09 13.29
C ARG A 80 2.44 -12.97 13.50
N LYS A 81 3.14 -13.31 12.41
CA LYS A 81 4.41 -14.05 12.44
C LYS A 81 5.49 -13.26 13.18
N ALA A 82 5.52 -11.94 13.01
CA ALA A 82 6.42 -11.01 13.71
C ALA A 82 5.99 -10.68 15.16
N GLY A 83 4.93 -11.31 15.67
CA GLY A 83 4.52 -11.17 17.08
C GLY A 83 3.34 -10.22 17.32
N TRP A 84 2.79 -9.57 16.30
CA TRP A 84 1.60 -8.72 16.43
C TRP A 84 0.37 -9.55 16.83
N ARG A 85 -0.49 -8.99 17.69
CA ARG A 85 -1.64 -9.70 18.28
C ARG A 85 -2.97 -8.96 18.11
N GLY A 86 -3.11 -8.17 17.05
CA GLY A 86 -4.32 -7.40 16.77
C GLY A 86 -4.25 -5.93 17.17
N GLN A 87 -3.18 -5.52 17.86
CA GLN A 87 -2.95 -4.17 18.37
C GLN A 87 -1.45 -3.89 18.52
N GLY A 88 -1.11 -2.61 18.55
CA GLY A 88 0.25 -2.13 18.77
C GLY A 88 0.86 -1.46 17.54
N PRO A 89 1.94 -0.68 17.73
CA PRO A 89 2.50 0.16 16.68
C PRO A 89 3.12 -0.66 15.54
N VAL A 90 2.93 -0.20 14.31
CA VAL A 90 3.58 -0.70 13.09
C VAL A 90 4.15 0.52 12.37
N PRO A 91 5.35 0.99 12.74
CA PRO A 91 5.83 2.31 12.30
C PRO A 91 6.10 2.37 10.80
N TRP A 92 5.61 3.43 10.13
CA TRP A 92 5.91 3.79 8.74
C TRP A 92 7.39 4.11 8.51
N SER A 93 8.06 4.59 9.55
CA SER A 93 9.50 4.87 9.56
C SER A 93 10.35 3.61 9.32
N HIS A 94 9.83 2.43 9.65
CA HIS A 94 10.44 1.15 9.33
C HIS A 94 10.02 0.72 7.91
N GLU A 95 10.94 0.85 6.95
CA GLU A 95 10.62 0.64 5.53
C GLU A 95 9.89 -0.69 5.22
N PRO A 96 10.28 -1.86 5.78
CA PRO A 96 9.57 -3.11 5.54
C PRO A 96 8.09 -3.14 5.98
N ASN A 97 7.68 -2.26 6.92
CA ASN A 97 6.29 -2.17 7.32
C ASN A 97 5.41 -1.46 6.28
N ARG A 98 6.01 -0.68 5.38
CA ARG A 98 5.28 0.17 4.43
C ARG A 98 4.40 -0.65 3.49
N GLY A 99 4.80 -1.86 3.11
CA GLY A 99 3.97 -2.74 2.28
C GLY A 99 2.59 -3.00 2.90
N VAL A 100 2.56 -3.30 4.21
CA VAL A 100 1.31 -3.58 4.93
C VAL A 100 0.47 -2.31 5.09
N LEU A 101 1.10 -1.20 5.48
CA LEU A 101 0.40 0.09 5.63
C LEU A 101 -0.18 0.59 4.30
N ARG A 102 0.54 0.41 3.20
CA ARG A 102 0.03 0.69 1.85
C ARG A 102 -1.15 -0.21 1.49
N ALA A 103 -1.11 -1.49 1.81
CA ALA A 103 -2.24 -2.39 1.55
C ALA A 103 -3.49 -1.96 2.34
N PHE A 104 -3.33 -1.53 3.59
CA PHE A 104 -4.42 -0.98 4.40
C PHE A 104 -4.97 0.30 3.78
N TYR A 105 -4.10 1.24 3.44
CA TYR A 105 -4.49 2.49 2.78
C TYR A 105 -5.22 2.24 1.44
N ALA A 106 -4.68 1.34 0.60
CA ALA A 106 -5.27 0.96 -0.67
C ALA A 106 -6.65 0.30 -0.50
N LEU A 107 -6.85 -0.46 0.58
CA LEU A 107 -8.15 -1.04 0.91
C LEU A 107 -9.14 0.05 1.33
N ARG A 108 -8.73 0.95 2.24
CA ARG A 108 -9.54 2.10 2.68
C ARG A 108 -10.01 2.94 1.51
N ARG A 109 -9.10 3.41 0.66
CA ARG A 109 -9.46 4.27 -0.48
C ARG A 109 -10.41 3.57 -1.46
N SER A 110 -10.24 2.26 -1.68
CA SER A 110 -11.04 1.54 -2.66
C SER A 110 -12.43 1.22 -2.08
N ALA A 111 -12.50 0.92 -0.79
CA ALA A 111 -13.76 0.81 -0.02
C ALA A 111 -14.56 2.12 -0.09
N GLU A 112 -13.87 3.26 0.05
CA GLU A 112 -14.49 4.59 -0.07
C GLU A 112 -15.09 4.82 -1.47
N GLN A 113 -14.37 4.46 -2.53
CA GLN A 113 -14.88 4.59 -3.91
C GLN A 113 -16.11 3.72 -4.20
N ILE A 114 -16.28 2.59 -3.49
CA ILE A 114 -17.45 1.70 -3.67
C ILE A 114 -18.57 1.92 -2.64
N GLY A 115 -18.37 2.82 -1.68
CA GLY A 115 -19.36 3.13 -0.63
C GLY A 115 -19.44 2.12 0.51
N GLU A 116 -18.39 1.31 0.76
CA GLU A 116 -18.31 0.40 1.92
C GLU A 116 -17.85 1.19 3.16
N VAL A 117 -18.78 1.96 3.73
CA VAL A 117 -18.50 2.85 4.87
C VAL A 117 -17.96 2.12 6.11
N PRO A 118 -18.54 0.99 6.55
CA PRO A 118 -18.03 0.26 7.72
C PRO A 118 -16.55 -0.15 7.60
N GLU A 119 -16.10 -0.51 6.40
CA GLU A 119 -14.71 -0.88 6.13
C GLU A 119 -13.80 0.34 6.10
N VAL A 120 -14.25 1.46 5.53
CA VAL A 120 -13.50 2.72 5.60
C VAL A 120 -13.23 3.08 7.06
N GLU A 121 -14.24 3.05 7.92
CA GLU A 121 -14.09 3.35 9.35
C GLU A 121 -13.09 2.39 10.01
N ARG A 122 -13.32 1.08 9.87
CA ARG A 122 -12.48 0.03 10.47
C ARG A 122 -11.01 0.13 10.03
N ILE A 123 -10.74 0.37 8.75
CA ILE A 123 -9.38 0.46 8.24
C ILE A 123 -8.74 1.80 8.61
N SER A 124 -9.51 2.89 8.68
CA SER A 124 -9.00 4.19 9.13
C SER A 124 -8.52 4.12 10.58
N ASP A 125 -9.29 3.46 11.45
CA ASP A 125 -8.90 3.24 12.85
C ASP A 125 -7.65 2.36 12.93
N LEU A 126 -7.61 1.25 12.18
CA LEU A 126 -6.44 0.37 12.13
C LEU A 126 -5.16 1.11 11.67
N LEU A 127 -5.25 1.96 10.65
CA LEU A 127 -4.12 2.76 10.17
C LEU A 127 -3.65 3.75 11.23
N ARG A 128 -4.59 4.46 11.88
CA ARG A 128 -4.27 5.44 12.93
C ARG A 128 -3.61 4.78 14.13
N ASP A 129 -4.09 3.62 14.55
CA ASP A 129 -3.54 2.85 15.67
C ASP A 129 -2.18 2.24 15.34
N ALA A 130 -1.95 1.85 14.08
CA ALA A 130 -0.68 1.33 13.59
C ALA A 130 0.39 2.42 13.49
N ASP A 131 0.11 3.50 12.77
CA ASP A 131 0.95 4.71 12.69
C ASP A 131 0.11 5.90 12.18
N PRO A 132 -0.11 6.96 12.99
CA PRO A 132 -0.95 8.10 12.60
C PRO A 132 -0.37 8.93 11.45
N SER A 133 0.92 8.81 11.14
CA SER A 133 1.56 9.52 10.02
C SER A 133 1.51 8.77 8.69
N ALA A 134 1.12 7.50 8.70
CA ALA A 134 1.22 6.64 7.52
C ALA A 134 0.34 7.12 6.36
N SER A 135 -0.92 7.50 6.64
CA SER A 135 -1.84 7.93 5.57
C SER A 135 -1.33 9.19 4.86
N ASP A 136 -0.94 10.21 5.63
CA ASP A 136 -0.40 11.47 5.08
C ASP A 136 0.89 11.23 4.28
N ALA A 137 1.76 10.35 4.76
CA ALA A 137 3.00 10.00 4.06
C ALA A 137 2.73 9.29 2.73
N ILE A 138 1.78 8.35 2.71
CA ILE A 138 1.36 7.64 1.50
C ILE A 138 0.74 8.62 0.49
N GLU A 139 -0.15 9.49 0.94
CA GLU A 139 -0.79 10.51 0.09
C GLU A 139 0.23 11.47 -0.53
N ALA A 140 1.22 11.90 0.25
CA ALA A 140 2.31 12.76 -0.24
C ALA A 140 3.19 12.05 -1.28
N GLU A 141 3.43 10.75 -1.13
CA GLU A 141 4.18 9.95 -2.11
C GLU A 141 3.39 9.72 -3.40
N LEU A 142 2.10 9.37 -3.30
CA LEU A 142 1.23 9.19 -4.46
C LEU A 142 1.07 10.50 -5.25
N SER A 143 0.93 11.63 -4.56
CA SER A 143 0.83 12.95 -5.19
C SER A 143 2.11 13.33 -5.93
N ARG A 144 3.29 13.05 -5.34
CA ARG A 144 4.58 13.24 -6.02
C ARG A 144 4.71 12.39 -7.27
N ARG A 145 4.30 11.11 -7.20
CA ARG A 145 4.33 10.21 -8.35
C ARG A 145 3.43 10.71 -9.49
N ALA A 146 2.17 11.06 -9.18
CA ALA A 146 1.24 11.59 -10.17
C ALA A 146 1.76 12.87 -10.85
N SER A 147 2.45 13.74 -10.09
CA SER A 147 3.07 14.95 -10.63
C SER A 147 4.23 14.63 -11.58
N ASN A 148 5.04 13.61 -11.27
CA ASN A 148 6.13 13.17 -12.14
C ASN A 148 5.62 12.54 -13.44
N ASP A 149 4.57 11.70 -13.36
CA ASP A 149 3.95 11.04 -14.51
C ASP A 149 3.36 12.08 -15.49
N ALA A 150 2.70 13.12 -14.96
CA ALA A 150 2.18 14.23 -15.77
C ALA A 150 3.30 15.00 -16.49
N GLY A 151 4.39 15.33 -15.79
CA GLY A 151 5.54 16.02 -16.40
C GLY A 151 6.24 15.20 -17.48
N ALA A 152 6.34 13.88 -17.31
CA ALA A 152 6.92 12.99 -18.31
C ALA A 152 6.08 12.92 -19.60
N ALA A 153 4.75 12.94 -19.48
CA ALA A 153 3.84 12.93 -20.62
C ALA A 153 3.92 14.23 -21.45
N GLU A 154 4.05 15.39 -20.80
CA GLU A 154 4.22 16.69 -21.48
C GLU A 154 5.52 16.75 -22.30
N VAL A 155 6.64 16.32 -21.72
CA VAL A 155 7.95 16.29 -22.42
C VAL A 155 7.93 15.34 -23.63
N GLY A 156 7.22 14.21 -23.52
CA GLY A 156 7.06 13.26 -24.62
C GLY A 156 6.24 13.81 -25.80
N ALA A 157 5.20 14.60 -25.52
CA ALA A 157 4.36 15.21 -26.55
C ALA A 157 5.10 16.31 -27.35
N ASP A 158 5.94 17.11 -26.69
CA ASP A 158 6.76 18.13 -27.36
C ASP A 158 7.83 17.54 -28.28
N ALA A 159 8.35 16.35 -27.95
CA ALA A 159 9.37 15.67 -28.75
C ALA A 159 8.82 15.06 -30.06
N ASP A 160 7.55 14.65 -30.09
CA ASP A 160 6.91 14.01 -31.26
C ASP A 160 6.27 15.03 -32.22
N GLY A 161 5.99 16.25 -31.75
CA GLY A 161 5.46 17.35 -32.57
C GLY A 161 6.51 18.08 -33.45
N ALA A 162 7.79 17.71 -33.35
CA ALA A 162 8.90 18.34 -34.08
C ALA A 162 9.43 17.53 -35.28
N ARG A 163 8.68 16.51 -35.75
CA ARG A 163 8.99 15.69 -36.93
C ARG A 163 7.97 15.86 -38.04
#